data_AF-A0A964L3T1-F1
#
_entry.id   AF-A0A964L3T1-F1
#
_cell.length_a   1.000
_cell.length_b   1.000
_cell.length_c   1.000
_cell.angle_alpha   90.00
_cell.angle_beta   90.00
_cell.angle_gamma   90.00
#
_symmetry.space_group_name_H-M   'P 1'
#
loop_
_entity.id
_entity.type
_entity.pdbx_description
1 polymer ?
#
loop_
_entity_poly.entity_id
_entity_poly.type
_entity_poly.pdbx_seq_one_letter_code
_entity_poly.pdbx_strand_id
1 'polypeptide(L)' 'HLIAQRVQRGHVELQETLCDELAATLLAHPQVQAVRLSTCKPDVYPDCEGVGVEVFRIKGPPA' A
#
# COMPACT_ATOMS: atom_id res chain seq x y z
N HIS A 1 7.56 -12.47 2.03
CA HIS A 1 6.08 -12.49 1.99
C HIS A 1 5.44 -11.34 2.79
N LEU A 2 5.97 -10.12 2.70
CA LEU A 2 5.53 -8.97 3.51
C LEU A 2 4.03 -8.65 3.36
N ILE A 3 3.57 -8.48 2.12
CA ILE A 3 2.19 -8.08 1.81
C ILE A 3 1.20 -9.13 2.31
N ALA A 4 1.43 -10.40 1.96
CA ALA A 4 0.57 -11.50 2.40
C ALA A 4 0.48 -11.60 3.93
N GLN A 5 1.62 -11.48 4.63
CA GLN A 5 1.65 -11.48 6.09
C GLN A 5 0.88 -10.30 6.68
N ARG A 6 0.98 -9.10 6.09
CA ARG A 6 0.26 -7.93 6.58
C ARG A 6 -1.26 -8.06 6.37
N VAL A 7 -1.70 -8.58 5.22
CA VAL A 7 -3.12 -8.80 4.92
C VAL A 7 -3.71 -9.86 5.85
N GLN A 8 -2.98 -10.95 6.13
CA GLN A 8 -3.42 -12.03 7.03
C GLN A 8 -3.65 -11.59 8.48
N ARG A 9 -3.06 -10.48 8.93
CA ARG A 9 -3.32 -9.93 10.29
C ARG A 9 -4.75 -9.39 10.45
N GLY A 10 -5.47 -9.16 9.36
CA GLY A 10 -6.84 -8.61 9.39
C GLY A 10 -6.91 -7.19 9.96
N HIS A 11 -8.11 -6.80 10.40
CA HIS A 11 -8.40 -5.50 11.03
C HIS A 11 -7.95 -4.29 10.18
N VAL A 12 -8.31 -4.31 8.90
CA VAL A 12 -8.08 -3.21 7.96
C VAL A 12 -9.44 -2.72 7.48
N GLU A 13 -9.88 -1.60 8.03
CA GLU A 13 -11.15 -0.98 7.65
C GLU A 13 -11.01 -0.12 6.38
N LEU A 14 -9.87 0.57 6.22
CA LEU A 14 -9.61 1.52 5.14
C LEU A 14 -8.46 1.04 4.24
N GLN A 15 -8.61 1.25 2.93
CA GLN A 15 -7.57 0.93 1.94
C GLN A 15 -6.33 1.81 2.16
N GLU A 16 -6.55 3.07 2.53
CA GLU A 16 -5.55 4.07 2.89
C GLU A 16 -4.64 3.54 4.01
N THR A 17 -5.21 2.98 5.08
CA THR A 17 -4.44 2.44 6.21
C THR A 17 -3.49 1.32 5.79
N LEU A 18 -3.98 0.37 4.99
CA LEU A 18 -3.13 -0.73 4.49
C LEU A 18 -2.08 -0.22 3.51
N CYS A 19 -2.45 0.68 2.61
CA CYS A 19 -1.58 1.21 1.57
C CYS A 19 -0.44 2.04 2.18
N ASP A 20 -0.75 2.96 3.12
CA ASP A 20 0.27 3.77 3.78
C ASP A 20 1.23 2.92 4.64
N GLU A 21 0.73 1.94 5.40
CA GLU A 21 1.57 1.09 6.24
C GLU A 21 2.53 0.21 5.41
N LEU A 22 2.03 -0.39 4.34
CA LEU A 22 2.86 -1.19 3.43
C LEU A 22 3.88 -0.31 2.70
N ALA A 23 3.47 0.86 2.22
CA ALA A 23 4.38 1.78 1.56
C ALA A 23 5.50 2.23 2.50
N ALA A 24 5.19 2.58 3.74
CA ALA A 24 6.18 2.93 4.76
C ALA A 24 7.13 1.76 5.07
N THR A 25 6.58 0.55 5.22
CA THR A 25 7.39 -0.65 5.52
C THR A 25 8.34 -1.00 4.37
N LEU A 26 7.88 -0.90 3.12
CA LEU A 26 8.71 -1.12 1.93
C LEU A 26 9.79 -0.04 1.79
N LEU A 27 9.42 1.22 2.00
CA LEU A 27 10.34 2.35 1.89
C LEU A 27 11.41 2.34 2.99
N ALA A 28 11.14 1.76 4.16
CA ALA A 28 12.11 1.61 5.23
C ALA A 28 13.32 0.72 4.86
N HIS A 29 13.20 -0.12 3.82
CA HIS A 29 14.32 -0.94 3.36
C HIS A 29 15.47 -0.06 2.85
N PRO A 30 16.73 -0.23 3.29
CA PRO A 30 17.84 0.69 2.97
C PRO A 30 18.06 0.91 1.47
N GLN A 31 17.88 -0.15 0.67
CA GLN A 31 18.11 -0.10 -0.78
C GLN A 31 16.93 0.44 -1.61
N VAL A 32 15.75 0.64 -1.00
CA VAL A 32 14.57 1.17 -1.71
C VAL A 32 14.63 2.70 -1.70
N GLN A 33 14.47 3.34 -2.86
CA GLN A 33 14.52 4.81 -2.98
C GLN A 33 13.13 5.44 -3.10
N ALA A 34 12.19 4.73 -3.72
CA ALA A 34 10.81 5.15 -3.86
C ALA A 34 9.89 3.93 -3.86
N VAL A 35 8.64 4.14 -3.46
CA VAL A 35 7.57 3.15 -3.49
C VAL A 35 6.34 3.79 -4.10
N ARG A 36 5.80 3.16 -5.14
CA ARG A 36 4.43 3.38 -5.60
C ARG A 36 3.64 2.12 -5.29
N LEU A 37 2.55 2.27 -4.55
CA LEU A 37 1.71 1.15 -4.14
C LEU A 37 0.25 1.51 -4.37
N SER A 38 -0.47 0.60 -5.03
CA SER A 38 -1.91 0.69 -5.20
C SER A 38 -2.61 -0.50 -4.54
N THR A 39 -3.72 -0.21 -3.89
CA THR A 39 -4.69 -1.19 -3.40
C THR A 39 -5.98 -1.01 -4.18
N CYS A 40 -6.71 -2.08 -4.43
CA CYS A 40 -7.95 -2.04 -5.21
C CYS A 40 -8.92 -3.11 -4.69
N LYS A 41 -10.19 -2.76 -4.61
CA LYS A 41 -11.29 -3.71 -4.48
C LYS A 41 -12.05 -3.76 -5.82
N PRO A 42 -11.90 -4.84 -6.61
CA PRO A 42 -12.53 -4.96 -7.93
C PRO A 42 -14.03 -5.24 -7.88
N ASP A 43 -14.56 -5.57 -6.70
CA ASP A 43 -15.87 -6.20 -6.49
C ASP A 43 -16.85 -5.34 -5.67
N VAL A 44 -16.49 -4.08 -5.36
CA VAL A 44 -17.32 -3.20 -4.52
C VAL A 44 -18.56 -2.68 -5.27
N TYR A 45 -18.42 -2.38 -6.56
CA TYR A 45 -19.52 -1.87 -7.39
C TYR A 45 -19.61 -2.63 -8.71
N PRO A 46 -20.83 -2.93 -9.20
CA PRO A 46 -21.02 -3.73 -10.40
C PRO A 46 -20.70 -3.00 -11.72
N ASP A 47 -20.56 -1.67 -11.68
CA ASP A 47 -20.42 -0.78 -12.82
C ASP A 47 -19.02 -0.16 -12.96
N CYS A 48 -18.04 -0.64 -12.18
CA CYS A 48 -16.64 -0.24 -12.31
C CYS A 48 -15.72 -1.48 -12.28
N GLU A 49 -14.55 -1.36 -12.92
CA GLU A 49 -13.52 -2.41 -12.84
C GLU A 49 -12.90 -2.54 -11.44
N GLY A 50 -13.00 -1.48 -10.63
CA GLY A 50 -12.58 -1.48 -9.23
C GLY A 50 -12.39 -0.09 -8.66
N VAL A 51 -12.31 -0.03 -7.33
CA VAL A 51 -12.05 1.21 -6.59
C VAL A 51 -10.86 1.00 -5.66
N GLY A 52 -9.91 1.93 -5.71
CA GLY A 52 -8.62 1.77 -5.08
C GLY A 52 -7.99 3.06 -4.58
N VAL A 53 -6.91 2.89 -3.81
CA VAL A 53 -6.05 3.97 -3.30
C VAL A 53 -4.64 3.72 -3.80
N GLU A 54 -4.01 4.74 -4.37
CA GLU A 54 -2.59 4.73 -4.75
C GLU A 54 -1.81 5.77 -3.93
N VAL A 55 -0.64 5.37 -3.44
CA VAL A 55 0.32 6.27 -2.80
C VAL A 55 1.65 6.19 -3.53
N PHE A 56 2.32 7.34 -3.61
CA PHE A 56 3.68 7.45 -4.09
C PHE A 56 4.53 8.17 -3.04
N ARG A 57 5.65 7.54 -2.66
CA ARG A 57 6.59 8.06 -1.65
C ARG A 57 8.01 7.91 -2.17
N ILE A 58 8.83 8.93 -1.94
CA ILE A 58 10.25 8.96 -2.28
C ILE A 58 11.00 9.26 -0.98
N LYS A 59 12.15 8.61 -0.75
CA LYS A 59 13.03 9.02 0.34
C LYS A 59 13.51 10.45 0.12
N GLY A 60 13.53 11.23 1.19
CA GLY A 60 14.26 12.49 1.20
C GLY A 60 15.76 12.24 0.98
N PRO A 61 16.53 13.29 0.65
CA PRO A 61 17.99 13.19 0.66
C PRO A 61 18.46 12.64 2.02
N PRO A 62 19.47 11.76 2.06
CA PRO A 62 20.06 11.34 3.32
C PRO A 62 20.54 12.60 4.07
N ALA A 63 20.20 12.67 5.36
CA ALA A 63 20.63 13.74 6.25
C ALA A 63 22.16 13.76 6.41
#